data_AF-A0A5B9PCM4-F1
#
_entry.id   AF-A0A5B9PCM4-F1
#
_cell.length_a   1.000
_cell.length_b   1.000
_cell.length_c   1.000
_cell.angle_alpha   90.00
_cell.angle_beta   90.00
_cell.angle_gamma   90.00
#
_symmetry.space_group_name_H-M   'P 1'
#
loop_
_entity.id
_entity.type
_entity.pdbx_description
1 polymer ?
#
loop_
_entity_poly.entity_id
_entity_poly.type
_entity_poly.pdbx_seq_one_letter_code
_entity_poly.pdbx_strand_id
1 'polypeptide(L)'
;MIYDLDNSTVEAISEGHNEAAANECFSQLLPGQIETVEAIAMDMSSAFVKSAKSNIPLAEEKIVHDRFHVMKLVNEAVDKTRKEEHKRLRAVGDDTLKGTRYLFLKNYDNLKESKQQELDSLFISRLETGKAWTYKEMLRDLWHHDTASEATEFFNWWYRKVIHTKLEPLKKVARTIKERLANVVSYCTFGGISNGVAEGINSKIQSIKRRVGGYRNRENYKTAIFFYCGGLDLDP
;
A
#
# COMPACT_ATOMS: atom_id res chain seq x y z
N MET A 1 -6.23 -3.22 -14.33
CA MET A 1 -7.68 -3.03 -14.13
C MET A 1 -7.87 -1.62 -13.62
N ILE A 2 -8.89 -0.92 -14.13
CA ILE A 2 -9.37 0.36 -13.60
C ILE A 2 -10.71 0.08 -12.93
N TYR A 3 -10.94 0.71 -11.79
CA TYR A 3 -12.15 0.57 -10.99
C TYR A 3 -12.78 1.94 -10.82
N ASP A 4 -14.11 1.98 -10.81
CA ASP A 4 -14.86 3.12 -10.31
C ASP A 4 -15.02 2.94 -8.79
N LEU A 5 -14.50 3.91 -8.03
CA LEU A 5 -14.54 3.86 -6.56
C LEU A 5 -15.93 4.21 -6.01
N ASP A 6 -16.70 5.02 -6.71
CA ASP A 6 -18.04 5.47 -6.29
C ASP A 6 -19.06 4.36 -6.51
N ASN A 7 -19.01 3.73 -7.68
CA ASN A 7 -19.92 2.65 -8.04
C ASN A 7 -19.43 1.26 -7.61
N SER A 8 -18.18 1.15 -7.16
CA SER A 8 -17.54 -0.13 -6.82
C SER A 8 -17.56 -1.14 -7.98
N THR A 9 -17.27 -0.66 -9.19
CA THR A 9 -17.31 -1.43 -10.44
C THR A 9 -15.93 -1.56 -11.10
N VAL A 10 -15.82 -2.52 -12.01
CA VAL A 10 -14.67 -2.69 -12.90
C VAL A 10 -14.99 -2.02 -14.22
N GLU A 11 -14.29 -0.93 -14.52
CA GLU A 11 -14.48 -0.15 -15.75
C GLU A 11 -13.60 -0.66 -16.90
N ALA A 12 -12.41 -1.18 -16.59
CA ALA A 12 -11.49 -1.66 -17.62
C ALA A 12 -10.58 -2.80 -17.15
N ILE A 13 -10.24 -3.71 -18.07
CA ILE A 13 -9.39 -4.87 -17.81
C ILE A 13 -8.41 -5.08 -18.97
N SER A 14 -7.11 -5.11 -18.65
CA SER A 14 -6.04 -5.53 -19.56
C SER A 14 -5.13 -6.54 -18.86
N GLU A 15 -4.37 -7.29 -19.66
CA GLU A 15 -3.44 -8.30 -19.20
C GLU A 15 -2.03 -7.74 -18.96
N GLY A 16 -1.50 -8.01 -17.77
CA GLY A 16 -0.14 -7.62 -17.39
C GLY A 16 -0.11 -6.52 -16.33
N HIS A 17 1.12 -6.18 -15.93
CA HIS A 17 1.41 -5.20 -14.88
C HIS A 17 2.40 -4.13 -15.35
N ASN A 18 2.40 -3.84 -16.65
CA ASN A 18 3.28 -2.85 -17.27
C ASN A 18 2.50 -1.61 -17.74
N GLU A 19 3.23 -0.60 -18.19
CA GLU A 19 2.65 0.66 -18.66
C GLU A 19 1.72 0.46 -19.87
N ALA A 20 2.04 -0.45 -20.78
CA ALA A 20 1.22 -0.74 -21.95
C ALA A 20 -0.15 -1.31 -21.57
N ALA A 21 -0.19 -2.25 -20.63
CA ALA A 21 -1.43 -2.83 -20.11
C ALA A 21 -2.27 -1.77 -19.36
N ALA A 22 -1.62 -0.86 -18.64
CA ALA A 22 -2.31 0.23 -17.97
C ALA A 22 -2.92 1.22 -18.99
N ASN A 23 -2.19 1.57 -20.05
CA ASN A 23 -2.69 2.41 -21.15
C ASN A 23 -3.86 1.73 -21.90
N GLU A 24 -3.78 0.43 -22.12
CA GLU A 24 -4.88 -0.34 -22.71
C GLU A 24 -6.15 -0.26 -21.85
N CYS A 25 -6.02 -0.28 -20.51
CA CYS A 25 -7.18 -0.05 -19.64
C CYS A 25 -7.79 1.34 -19.86
N PHE A 26 -6.98 2.40 -19.93
CA PHE A 26 -7.50 3.76 -20.16
C PHE A 26 -8.23 3.88 -21.51
N SER A 27 -7.78 3.17 -22.54
CA SER A 27 -8.45 3.17 -23.86
C SER A 27 -9.83 2.50 -23.88
N GLN A 28 -10.19 1.74 -22.83
CA GLN A 28 -11.50 1.10 -22.71
C GLN A 28 -12.55 2.00 -22.05
N LEU A 29 -12.14 3.13 -21.46
CA LEU A 29 -13.05 4.07 -20.82
C LEU A 29 -13.90 4.80 -21.88
N LEU A 30 -15.12 5.15 -21.50
CA LEU A 30 -16.03 5.94 -22.30
C LEU A 30 -15.46 7.36 -22.55
N PRO A 31 -15.76 7.96 -23.72
CA PRO A 31 -15.37 9.34 -24.00
C PRO A 31 -15.87 10.29 -22.90
N GLY A 32 -14.99 11.16 -22.38
CA GLY A 32 -15.33 12.12 -21.34
C GLY A 32 -15.13 11.63 -19.90
N GLN A 33 -14.98 10.31 -19.66
CA GLN A 33 -14.79 9.78 -18.29
C GLN A 33 -13.44 10.17 -17.68
N ILE A 34 -12.39 10.32 -18.49
CA ILE A 34 -11.05 10.65 -17.99
C ILE A 34 -11.04 12.08 -17.44
N GLU A 35 -11.79 12.97 -18.08
CA GLU A 35 -11.91 14.38 -17.73
C GLU A 35 -12.65 14.57 -16.40
N THR A 36 -13.54 13.64 -16.02
CA THR A 36 -14.27 13.68 -14.74
C THR A 36 -13.48 13.10 -13.57
N VAL A 37 -12.31 12.50 -13.80
CA VAL A 37 -11.50 11.92 -12.71
C VAL A 37 -11.00 13.02 -11.77
N GLU A 38 -11.41 12.98 -10.52
CA GLU A 38 -10.94 13.89 -9.47
C GLU A 38 -9.69 13.37 -8.75
N ALA A 39 -9.61 12.05 -8.55
CA ALA A 39 -8.48 11.39 -7.91
C ALA A 39 -8.30 9.96 -8.44
N ILE A 40 -7.08 9.44 -8.36
CA ILE A 40 -6.76 8.05 -8.71
C ILE A 40 -5.91 7.40 -7.61
N ALA A 41 -6.52 6.45 -6.91
CA ALA A 41 -5.82 5.60 -5.96
C ALA A 41 -4.99 4.54 -6.70
N MET A 42 -3.69 4.47 -6.41
CA MET A 42 -2.82 3.44 -7.00
C MET A 42 -1.64 3.10 -6.10
N ASP A 43 -0.98 1.98 -6.41
CA ASP A 43 0.29 1.63 -5.80
C ASP A 43 1.44 2.57 -6.26
N MET A 44 2.64 2.37 -5.72
CA MET A 44 3.84 3.13 -6.12
C MET A 44 4.52 2.59 -7.40
N SER A 45 3.83 1.83 -8.25
CA SER A 45 4.39 1.35 -9.52
C SER A 45 4.76 2.51 -10.43
N SER A 46 6.01 2.53 -10.91
CA SER A 46 6.44 3.53 -11.88
C SER A 46 5.68 3.41 -13.21
N ALA A 47 5.27 2.19 -13.59
CA ALA A 47 4.46 1.96 -14.78
C ALA A 47 3.06 2.58 -14.65
N PHE A 48 2.41 2.45 -13.49
CA PHE A 48 1.07 3.03 -13.29
C PHE A 48 1.14 4.55 -13.17
N VAL A 49 2.13 5.09 -12.48
CA VAL A 49 2.34 6.54 -12.42
C VAL A 49 2.57 7.12 -13.83
N LYS A 50 3.40 6.48 -14.66
CA LYS A 50 3.61 6.93 -16.05
C LYS A 50 2.33 6.86 -16.86
N SER A 51 1.62 5.74 -16.80
CA SER A 51 0.36 5.57 -17.51
C SER A 51 -0.69 6.61 -17.09
N ALA A 52 -0.83 6.87 -15.79
CA ALA A 52 -1.73 7.91 -15.30
C ALA A 52 -1.34 9.30 -15.81
N LYS A 53 -0.05 9.66 -15.80
CA LYS A 53 0.44 10.94 -16.37
C LYS A 53 0.22 11.06 -17.87
N SER A 54 0.25 9.96 -18.61
CA SER A 54 0.03 9.96 -20.05
C SER A 54 -1.44 10.08 -20.43
N ASN A 55 -2.37 9.63 -19.58
CA ASN A 55 -3.79 9.56 -19.92
C ASN A 55 -4.66 10.58 -19.16
N ILE A 56 -4.33 10.94 -17.91
CA ILE A 56 -5.17 11.78 -17.06
C ILE A 56 -4.65 13.23 -17.06
N PRO A 57 -5.48 14.23 -17.38
CA PRO A 57 -5.11 15.65 -17.23
C PRO A 57 -4.78 15.98 -15.78
N LEU A 58 -3.64 16.67 -15.57
CA LEU A 58 -3.12 17.05 -14.26
C LEU A 58 -2.95 15.86 -13.30
N ALA A 59 -2.59 14.68 -13.83
CA ALA A 59 -2.47 13.44 -13.04
C ALA A 59 -1.62 13.57 -11.77
N GLU A 60 -0.56 14.39 -11.80
CA GLU A 60 0.33 14.58 -10.64
C GLU A 60 -0.41 15.06 -9.38
N GLU A 61 -1.46 15.86 -9.57
CA GLU A 61 -2.29 16.42 -8.50
C GLU A 61 -3.38 15.45 -8.05
N LYS A 62 -3.72 14.48 -8.91
CA LYS A 62 -4.83 13.53 -8.72
C LYS A 62 -4.37 12.17 -8.17
N ILE A 63 -3.08 11.83 -8.30
CA ILE A 63 -2.56 10.53 -7.84
C ILE A 63 -2.51 10.48 -6.31
N VAL A 64 -3.13 9.45 -5.76
CA VAL A 64 -3.11 9.07 -4.34
C VAL A 64 -2.41 7.73 -4.20
N HIS A 65 -1.24 7.73 -3.56
CA HIS A 65 -0.54 6.50 -3.25
C HIS A 65 -1.17 5.80 -2.05
N ASP A 66 -1.51 4.53 -2.26
CA ASP A 66 -2.13 3.72 -1.23
C ASP A 66 -1.20 3.51 -0.01
N ARG A 67 -1.74 3.83 1.16
CA ARG A 67 -1.10 3.68 2.47
C ARG A 67 -0.69 2.25 2.75
N PHE A 68 -1.48 1.25 2.33
CA PHE A 68 -1.14 -0.15 2.60
C PHE A 68 0.16 -0.53 1.90
N HIS A 69 0.36 -0.12 0.64
CA HIS A 69 1.63 -0.32 -0.06
C HIS A 69 2.82 0.39 0.61
N VAL A 70 2.63 1.62 1.13
CA VAL A 70 3.67 2.32 1.91
C VAL A 70 4.01 1.53 3.18
N MET A 71 2.99 1.14 3.96
CA MET A 71 3.18 0.38 5.20
C MET A 71 3.76 -1.01 4.96
N LYS A 72 3.50 -1.63 3.80
CA LYS A 72 4.12 -2.89 3.40
C LYS A 72 5.64 -2.75 3.27
N LEU A 73 6.13 -1.71 2.58
CA LEU A 73 7.57 -1.43 2.47
C LEU A 73 8.22 -1.23 3.84
N VAL A 74 7.53 -0.52 4.74
CA VAL A 74 8.02 -0.25 6.10
C VAL A 74 8.08 -1.55 6.91
N ASN A 75 7.06 -2.40 6.83
CA ASN A 75 7.06 -3.73 7.47
C ASN A 75 8.20 -4.62 6.96
N GLU A 76 8.46 -4.61 5.64
CA GLU A 76 9.58 -5.32 5.04
C GLU A 76 10.93 -4.80 5.55
N ALA A 77 11.08 -3.49 5.73
CA ALA A 77 12.26 -2.90 6.34
C ALA A 77 12.45 -3.33 7.81
N VAL A 78 11.38 -3.37 8.60
CA VAL A 78 11.43 -3.85 10.00
C VAL A 78 11.85 -5.33 10.05
N ASP A 79 11.26 -6.20 9.22
CA ASP A 79 11.65 -7.62 9.20
C ASP A 79 13.10 -7.81 8.69
N LYS A 80 13.56 -6.96 7.76
CA LYS A 80 14.96 -6.97 7.32
C LYS A 80 15.91 -6.58 8.45
N THR A 81 15.63 -5.49 9.17
CA THR A 81 16.39 -5.10 10.37
C THR A 81 16.41 -6.23 11.40
N ARG A 82 15.26 -6.86 11.67
CA ARG A 82 15.17 -8.00 12.58
C ARG A 82 16.04 -9.18 12.14
N LYS A 83 16.02 -9.54 10.86
CA LYS A 83 16.84 -10.64 10.33
C LYS A 83 18.34 -10.36 10.48
N GLU A 84 18.76 -9.13 10.17
CA GLU A 84 20.15 -8.69 10.28
C GLU A 84 20.62 -8.68 11.74
N GLU A 85 19.81 -8.13 12.65
CA GLU A 85 20.10 -8.11 14.08
C GLU A 85 20.09 -9.50 14.70
N HIS A 86 19.08 -10.32 14.39
CA HIS A 86 18.97 -11.70 14.87
C HIS A 86 20.20 -12.53 14.47
N LYS A 87 20.72 -12.37 13.25
CA LYS A 87 21.95 -13.04 12.82
C LYS A 87 23.16 -12.63 13.67
N ARG A 88 23.29 -11.35 14.02
CA ARG A 88 24.39 -10.85 14.88
C ARG A 88 24.28 -11.34 16.32
N LEU A 89 23.07 -11.31 16.90
CA LEU A 89 22.82 -11.82 18.25
C LEU A 89 23.09 -13.33 18.35
N ARG A 90 22.62 -14.12 17.37
CA ARG A 90 22.87 -15.56 17.32
C ARG A 90 24.36 -15.91 17.25
N ALA A 91 25.18 -15.07 16.62
CA ALA A 91 26.63 -15.29 16.53
C ALA A 91 27.33 -15.19 17.89
N VAL A 92 26.72 -14.52 18.89
CA VAL A 92 27.23 -14.42 20.26
C VAL A 92 26.39 -15.24 21.26
N GLY A 93 25.55 -16.16 20.77
CA GLY A 93 24.73 -17.04 21.60
C GLY A 93 23.45 -16.42 22.15
N ASP A 94 23.05 -15.24 21.69
CA ASP A 94 21.83 -14.55 22.12
C ASP A 94 20.63 -14.92 21.23
N ASP A 95 19.60 -15.49 21.87
CA ASP A 95 18.35 -15.96 21.25
C ASP A 95 17.17 -14.98 21.40
N THR A 96 17.38 -13.77 21.89
CA THR A 96 16.32 -12.78 22.19
C THR A 96 15.34 -12.54 21.04
N LEU A 97 15.81 -12.57 19.79
CA LEU A 97 14.96 -12.35 18.59
C LEU A 97 14.39 -13.63 17.95
N LYS A 98 14.56 -14.80 18.58
CA LYS A 98 14.05 -16.07 18.06
C LYS A 98 12.52 -16.11 18.21
N GLY A 99 11.81 -16.37 17.11
CA GLY A 99 10.35 -16.49 17.11
C GLY A 99 9.57 -15.16 17.21
N THR A 100 10.26 -14.02 17.30
CA THR A 100 9.62 -12.70 17.54
C THR A 100 9.07 -12.02 16.27
N ARG A 101 9.24 -12.62 15.09
CA ARG A 101 8.83 -12.03 13.79
C ARG A 101 7.41 -11.46 13.82
N TYR A 102 6.45 -12.21 14.32
CA TYR A 102 5.04 -11.82 14.30
C TYR A 102 4.67 -10.74 15.32
N LEU A 103 5.53 -10.51 16.33
CA LEU A 103 5.37 -9.37 17.25
C LEU A 103 5.53 -8.05 16.48
N PHE A 104 6.54 -7.98 15.62
CA PHE A 104 6.88 -6.75 14.92
C PHE A 104 6.03 -6.48 13.67
N LEU A 105 5.40 -7.51 13.09
CA LEU A 105 4.52 -7.35 11.93
C LEU A 105 3.12 -6.82 12.28
N LYS A 106 2.72 -6.94 13.55
CA LYS A 106 1.41 -6.45 14.00
C LYS A 106 1.51 -5.02 14.54
N ASN A 107 0.38 -4.34 14.50
CA ASN A 107 0.15 -3.07 15.19
C ASN A 107 0.03 -3.34 16.69
N TYR A 108 0.43 -2.39 17.53
CA TYR A 108 0.38 -2.57 18.99
C TYR A 108 -1.03 -2.94 19.48
N ASP A 109 -2.04 -2.23 18.98
CA ASP A 109 -3.46 -2.42 19.38
C ASP A 109 -4.04 -3.76 18.91
N ASN A 110 -3.39 -4.40 17.92
CA ASN A 110 -3.80 -5.70 17.38
C ASN A 110 -3.09 -6.87 18.06
N LEU A 111 -2.22 -6.61 19.04
CA LEU A 111 -1.55 -7.63 19.84
C LEU A 111 -2.43 -8.01 21.03
N LYS A 112 -2.38 -9.29 21.42
CA LYS A 112 -2.91 -9.72 22.72
C LYS A 112 -2.05 -9.11 23.83
N GLU A 113 -2.64 -8.85 24.99
CA GLU A 113 -1.94 -8.25 26.15
C GLU A 113 -0.62 -8.96 26.49
N SER A 114 -0.61 -10.30 26.51
CA SER A 114 0.62 -11.07 26.75
C SER A 114 1.73 -10.83 25.72
N LYS A 115 1.36 -10.50 24.47
CA LYS A 115 2.29 -10.17 23.39
C LYS A 115 2.73 -8.71 23.42
N GLN A 116 1.89 -7.81 23.96
CA GLN A 116 2.28 -6.43 24.25
C GLN A 116 3.38 -6.40 25.33
N GLN A 117 3.19 -7.14 26.43
CA GLN A 117 4.21 -7.26 27.49
C GLN A 117 5.53 -7.84 26.96
N GLU A 118 5.47 -8.86 26.11
CA GLU A 118 6.66 -9.41 25.43
C GLU A 118 7.35 -8.35 24.57
N LEU A 119 6.59 -7.57 23.80
CA LEU A 119 7.13 -6.49 22.99
C LEU A 119 7.73 -5.35 23.84
N ASP A 120 7.08 -4.98 24.94
CA ASP A 120 7.55 -3.96 25.88
C ASP A 120 8.89 -4.36 26.52
N SER A 121 9.04 -5.63 26.87
CA SER A 121 10.33 -6.16 27.37
C SER A 121 11.45 -6.06 26.32
N LEU A 122 11.12 -6.20 25.03
CA LEU A 122 12.06 -6.06 23.91
C LEU A 122 12.43 -4.59 23.61
N PHE A 123 11.63 -3.60 24.04
CA PHE A 123 12.02 -2.19 23.92
C PHE A 123 13.09 -1.80 24.94
N ILE A 124 13.08 -2.41 26.13
CA ILE A 124 14.05 -2.14 27.20
C ILE A 124 15.48 -2.54 26.77
N SER A 125 15.61 -3.57 25.93
CA SER A 125 16.91 -4.09 25.47
C SER A 125 17.59 -3.26 24.36
N ARG A 126 17.05 -2.08 24.02
CA ARG A 126 17.64 -1.10 23.06
C ARG A 126 17.91 -1.66 21.65
N LEU A 127 17.25 -2.75 21.28
CA LEU A 127 17.38 -3.43 19.99
C LEU A 127 17.08 -2.49 18.81
N GLU A 128 17.82 -2.65 17.72
CA GLU A 128 17.57 -1.98 16.45
C GLU A 128 16.18 -2.33 15.90
N THR A 129 15.76 -3.58 16.07
CA THR A 129 14.43 -4.06 15.68
C THR A 129 13.32 -3.32 16.40
N GLY A 130 13.46 -3.11 17.71
CA GLY A 130 12.52 -2.32 18.50
C GLY A 130 12.43 -0.89 17.95
N LYS A 131 13.57 -0.22 17.78
CA LYS A 131 13.60 1.14 17.20
C LYS A 131 12.95 1.21 15.82
N ALA A 132 13.22 0.24 14.94
CA ALA A 132 12.61 0.18 13.61
C ALA A 132 11.09 0.03 13.68
N TRP A 133 10.60 -0.81 14.59
CA TRP A 133 9.17 -0.95 14.83
C TRP A 133 8.54 0.33 15.39
N THR A 134 9.22 1.05 16.30
CA THR A 134 8.70 2.33 16.83
C THR A 134 8.50 3.33 15.69
N TYR A 135 9.47 3.46 14.78
CA TYR A 135 9.31 4.34 13.62
C TYR A 135 8.22 3.86 12.66
N LYS A 136 7.99 2.54 12.54
CA LYS A 136 6.84 2.00 11.79
C LYS A 136 5.53 2.47 12.40
N GLU A 137 5.34 2.33 13.72
CA GLU A 137 4.11 2.77 14.36
C GLU A 137 3.93 4.28 14.27
N MET A 138 4.98 5.07 14.53
CA MET A 138 4.92 6.53 14.39
C MET A 138 4.50 6.95 12.98
N LEU A 139 5.02 6.29 11.93
CA LEU A 139 4.66 6.66 10.55
C LEU A 139 3.16 6.47 10.25
N ARG A 140 2.46 5.61 10.99
CA ARG A 140 1.00 5.41 10.80
C ARG A 140 0.21 6.69 11.04
N ASP A 141 0.72 7.58 11.88
CA ASP A 141 0.09 8.85 12.22
C ASP A 141 0.15 9.86 11.07
N LEU A 142 0.99 9.63 10.05
CA LEU A 142 1.09 10.45 8.85
C LEU A 142 -0.27 10.73 8.21
N TRP A 143 -1.16 9.75 8.23
CA TRP A 143 -2.47 9.82 7.57
C TRP A 143 -3.61 10.19 8.53
N HIS A 144 -3.30 10.59 9.76
CA HIS A 144 -4.27 11.13 10.72
C HIS A 144 -4.23 12.67 10.78
N HIS A 145 -3.51 13.31 9.84
CA HIS A 145 -3.46 14.76 9.70
C HIS A 145 -4.58 15.28 8.80
N ASP A 146 -5.07 16.49 9.08
CA ASP A 146 -6.21 17.09 8.38
C ASP A 146 -5.83 17.62 6.99
N THR A 147 -4.55 17.96 6.79
CA THR A 147 -4.06 18.52 5.51
C THR A 147 -2.78 17.85 5.02
N ALA A 148 -2.58 17.87 3.71
CA ALA A 148 -1.32 17.42 3.10
C ALA A 148 -0.10 18.23 3.57
N SER A 149 -0.27 19.49 3.96
CA SER A 149 0.81 20.32 4.50
C SER A 149 1.27 19.81 5.87
N GLU A 150 0.32 19.58 6.79
CA GLU A 150 0.62 19.03 8.12
C GLU A 150 1.25 17.64 8.02
N ALA A 151 0.70 16.77 7.16
CA ALA A 151 1.27 15.46 6.88
C ALA A 151 2.71 15.57 6.32
N THR A 152 2.98 16.57 5.47
CA THR A 152 4.33 16.83 4.93
C THR A 152 5.30 17.27 6.02
N GLU A 153 4.87 18.15 6.92
CA GLU A 153 5.69 18.59 8.06
C GLU A 153 6.00 17.43 9.01
N PHE A 154 4.98 16.64 9.35
CA PHE A 154 5.12 15.43 10.14
C PHE A 154 6.10 14.45 9.49
N PHE A 155 5.93 14.16 8.19
CA PHE A 155 6.83 13.28 7.47
C PHE A 155 8.26 13.81 7.48
N ASN A 156 8.48 15.11 7.27
CA ASN A 156 9.82 15.69 7.28
C ASN A 156 10.48 15.56 8.65
N TRP A 157 9.74 15.73 9.74
CA TRP A 157 10.22 15.45 11.09
C TRP A 157 10.58 13.98 11.28
N TRP A 158 9.68 13.07 10.90
CA TRP A 158 9.90 11.62 10.98
C TRP A 158 11.11 11.18 10.14
N TYR A 159 11.22 11.68 8.91
CA TYR A 159 12.32 11.41 7.99
C TYR A 159 13.66 11.84 8.59
N ARG A 160 13.73 13.03 9.20
CA ARG A 160 14.93 13.51 9.90
C ARG A 160 15.30 12.58 11.05
N LYS A 161 14.34 12.06 11.83
CA LYS A 161 14.64 11.10 12.90
C LYS A 161 15.22 9.80 12.32
N VAL A 162 14.59 9.24 11.30
CA VAL A 162 15.00 7.97 10.68
C VAL A 162 16.37 8.05 10.01
N ILE A 163 16.65 9.11 9.25
CA ILE A 163 17.89 9.22 8.45
C ILE A 163 19.16 9.29 9.32
N HIS A 164 19.05 9.75 10.57
CA HIS A 164 20.14 9.82 11.54
C HIS A 164 20.33 8.52 12.37
N THR A 165 19.50 7.50 12.16
CA THR A 165 19.68 6.20 12.82
C THR A 165 20.77 5.36 12.15
N LYS A 166 21.00 4.12 12.62
CA LYS A 166 21.79 3.10 11.91
C LYS A 166 20.91 2.12 11.11
N LEU A 167 19.61 2.40 11.00
CA LEU A 167 18.62 1.48 10.42
C LEU A 167 18.59 1.59 8.88
N GLU A 168 19.61 1.07 8.21
CA GLU A 168 19.74 1.18 6.74
C GLU A 168 18.51 0.69 5.95
N PRO A 169 17.85 -0.43 6.30
CA PRO A 169 16.60 -0.83 5.66
C PRO A 169 15.52 0.25 5.73
N LEU A 170 15.35 0.89 6.89
CA LEU A 170 14.33 1.91 7.10
C LEU A 170 14.70 3.23 6.41
N LYS A 171 15.99 3.61 6.39
CA LYS A 171 16.46 4.78 5.63
C LYS A 171 16.16 4.66 4.14
N LYS A 172 16.30 3.46 3.57
CA LYS A 172 15.98 3.21 2.16
C LYS A 172 14.50 3.51 1.89
N VAL A 173 13.61 2.99 2.73
CA VAL A 173 12.16 3.23 2.61
C VAL A 173 11.83 4.72 2.82
N ALA A 174 12.45 5.38 3.80
CA ALA A 174 12.24 6.80 4.04
C ALA A 174 12.61 7.66 2.82
N ARG A 175 13.69 7.33 2.10
CA ARG A 175 14.07 8.00 0.84
C ARG A 175 13.04 7.75 -0.26
N THR A 176 12.59 6.50 -0.42
CA THR A 176 11.54 6.14 -1.39
C THR A 176 10.23 6.89 -1.14
N ILE A 177 9.80 7.02 0.12
CA ILE A 177 8.60 7.79 0.46
C ILE A 177 8.83 9.28 0.15
N LYS A 178 10.01 9.81 0.50
CA LYS A 178 10.35 11.22 0.25
C LYS A 178 10.30 11.59 -1.23
N GLU A 179 10.78 10.72 -2.12
CA GLU A 179 10.73 10.92 -3.58
C GLU A 179 9.29 11.05 -4.13
N ARG A 180 8.31 10.53 -3.40
CA ARG A 180 6.90 10.48 -3.81
C ARG A 180 5.98 11.14 -2.80
N LEU A 181 6.53 12.01 -1.95
CA LEU A 181 5.84 12.50 -0.76
C LEU A 181 4.51 13.16 -1.12
N ALA A 182 4.50 13.99 -2.16
CA ALA A 182 3.30 14.68 -2.64
C ALA A 182 2.11 13.73 -2.87
N ASN A 183 2.35 12.58 -3.51
CA ASN A 183 1.31 11.58 -3.77
C ASN A 183 1.02 10.68 -2.55
N VAL A 184 1.91 10.61 -1.56
CA VAL A 184 1.66 9.88 -0.31
C VAL A 184 0.79 10.70 0.63
N VAL A 185 1.00 12.02 0.69
CA VAL A 185 0.23 12.93 1.56
C VAL A 185 -1.08 13.38 0.92
N SER A 186 -1.25 13.23 -0.41
CA SER A 186 -2.50 13.57 -1.09
C SER A 186 -3.71 12.77 -0.56
N TYR A 187 -3.48 11.62 0.09
CA TYR A 187 -4.51 10.93 0.87
C TYR A 187 -5.25 11.85 1.87
N CYS A 188 -4.52 12.76 2.51
CA CYS A 188 -5.09 13.73 3.47
C CYS A 188 -5.88 14.85 2.77
N THR A 189 -5.62 15.10 1.48
CA THR A 189 -6.39 16.06 0.68
C THR A 189 -7.72 15.46 0.23
N PHE A 190 -7.71 14.21 -0.24
CA PHE A 190 -8.87 13.56 -0.86
C PHE A 190 -9.73 12.75 0.11
N GLY A 191 -9.76 13.12 1.39
CA GLY A 191 -10.69 12.52 2.36
C GLY A 191 -10.53 11.01 2.57
N GLY A 192 -9.33 10.48 2.35
CA GLY A 192 -9.03 9.08 2.61
C GLY A 192 -9.35 8.10 1.48
N ILE A 193 -9.47 8.58 0.24
CA ILE A 193 -9.50 7.72 -0.96
C ILE A 193 -8.39 6.67 -0.88
N SER A 194 -8.78 5.41 -0.93
CA SER A 194 -7.88 4.26 -0.79
C SER A 194 -8.19 3.19 -1.83
N ASN A 195 -7.26 2.27 -2.02
CA ASN A 195 -7.44 1.13 -2.92
C ASN A 195 -8.37 0.04 -2.33
N GLY A 196 -9.04 0.29 -1.20
CA GLY A 196 -9.86 -0.71 -0.49
C GLY A 196 -11.04 -1.23 -1.32
N VAL A 197 -11.68 -0.40 -2.13
CA VAL A 197 -12.73 -0.82 -3.06
C VAL A 197 -12.18 -1.82 -4.08
N ALA A 198 -11.03 -1.51 -4.70
CA ALA A 198 -10.37 -2.41 -5.62
C ALA A 198 -9.96 -3.73 -4.95
N GLU A 199 -9.51 -3.71 -3.70
CA GLU A 199 -9.21 -4.93 -2.92
C GLU A 199 -10.46 -5.78 -2.66
N GLY A 200 -11.59 -5.14 -2.33
CA GLY A 200 -12.88 -5.80 -2.16
C GLY A 200 -13.34 -6.47 -3.45
N ILE A 201 -13.29 -5.74 -4.57
CA ILE A 201 -13.62 -6.26 -5.90
C ILE A 201 -12.66 -7.39 -6.29
N ASN A 202 -11.35 -7.24 -6.06
CA ASN A 202 -10.37 -8.29 -6.33
C ASN A 202 -10.65 -9.56 -5.53
N SER A 203 -11.05 -9.43 -4.26
CA SER A 203 -11.45 -10.56 -3.43
C SER A 203 -12.70 -11.25 -3.97
N LYS A 204 -13.69 -10.49 -4.45
CA LYS A 204 -14.90 -11.00 -5.14
C LYS A 204 -14.52 -11.75 -6.42
N ILE A 205 -13.65 -11.18 -7.25
CA ILE A 205 -13.13 -11.79 -8.48
C ILE A 205 -12.43 -13.13 -8.18
N GLN A 206 -11.56 -13.17 -7.16
CA GLN A 206 -10.91 -14.42 -6.76
C GLN A 206 -11.89 -15.46 -6.21
N SER A 207 -12.99 -15.04 -5.58
CA SER A 207 -14.06 -15.94 -5.15
C SER A 207 -14.78 -16.57 -6.36
N ILE A 208 -15.15 -15.76 -7.35
CA ILE A 208 -15.78 -16.20 -8.60
C ILE A 208 -14.89 -17.24 -9.31
N LYS A 209 -13.60 -16.92 -9.46
CA LYS A 209 -12.61 -17.83 -10.05
C LYS A 209 -12.54 -19.17 -9.30
N ARG A 210 -12.52 -19.14 -7.97
CA ARG A 210 -12.49 -20.35 -7.14
C ARG A 210 -13.77 -21.19 -7.27
N ARG A 211 -14.94 -20.55 -7.32
CA ARG A 211 -16.25 -21.23 -7.42
C ARG A 211 -16.38 -22.09 -8.66
N VAL A 212 -15.81 -21.67 -9.78
CA VAL A 212 -15.88 -22.40 -11.06
C VAL A 212 -14.66 -23.31 -11.32
N GLY A 213 -13.72 -23.42 -10.37
CA GLY A 213 -12.49 -24.21 -10.54
C GLY A 213 -11.45 -23.56 -11.46
N GLY A 214 -11.58 -22.28 -11.76
CA GLY A 214 -10.71 -21.52 -12.65
C GLY A 214 -11.23 -21.38 -14.08
N TYR A 215 -10.59 -20.51 -14.86
CA TYR A 215 -10.92 -20.25 -16.26
C TYR A 215 -9.75 -20.64 -17.15
N ARG A 216 -10.00 -21.44 -18.19
CA ARG A 216 -9.00 -21.79 -19.21
C ARG A 216 -8.86 -20.69 -20.26
N ASN A 217 -10.00 -20.15 -20.71
CA ASN A 217 -10.05 -19.03 -21.65
C ASN A 217 -10.07 -17.71 -20.88
N ARG A 218 -9.14 -16.81 -21.20
CA ARG A 218 -8.98 -15.51 -20.55
C ARG A 218 -10.11 -14.54 -20.90
N GLU A 219 -10.62 -14.58 -22.12
CA GLU A 219 -11.75 -13.75 -22.53
C GLU A 219 -13.01 -14.13 -21.73
N ASN A 220 -13.26 -15.43 -21.55
CA ASN A 220 -14.36 -15.88 -20.68
C ASN A 220 -14.19 -15.40 -19.22
N TYR A 221 -12.95 -15.27 -18.76
CA TYR A 221 -12.67 -14.73 -17.43
C TYR A 221 -12.95 -13.24 -17.36
N LYS A 222 -12.52 -12.45 -18.35
CA LYS A 222 -12.85 -11.01 -18.45
C LYS A 222 -14.36 -10.79 -18.53
N THR A 223 -15.07 -11.54 -19.38
CA THR A 223 -16.54 -11.50 -19.47
C THR A 223 -17.18 -11.79 -18.12
N ALA A 224 -16.71 -12.81 -17.40
CA ALA A 224 -17.24 -13.10 -16.07
C ALA A 224 -16.97 -11.97 -15.07
N ILE A 225 -15.80 -11.33 -15.12
CA ILE A 225 -15.50 -10.18 -14.25
C ILE A 225 -16.47 -9.02 -14.56
N PHE A 226 -16.63 -8.64 -15.83
CA PHE A 226 -17.57 -7.57 -16.19
C PHE A 226 -19.02 -7.95 -15.85
N PHE A 227 -19.42 -9.21 -16.03
CA PHE A 227 -20.76 -9.66 -15.67
C PHE A 227 -21.06 -9.50 -14.16
N TYR A 228 -20.11 -9.87 -13.30
CA TYR A 228 -20.33 -9.84 -11.84
C TYR A 228 -19.92 -8.52 -11.16
N CYS A 229 -19.05 -7.74 -11.80
CA CYS A 229 -18.40 -6.57 -11.19
C CYS A 229 -18.43 -5.32 -12.07
N GLY A 230 -18.99 -5.36 -13.28
CA GLY A 230 -19.01 -4.23 -14.22
C GLY A 230 -20.22 -3.30 -14.10
N GLY A 231 -21.02 -3.41 -13.04
CA GLY A 231 -22.15 -2.48 -12.80
C GLY A 231 -23.34 -2.64 -13.74
N LEU A 232 -23.48 -3.80 -14.41
CA LEU A 232 -24.63 -4.06 -15.26
C LEU A 232 -25.92 -4.05 -14.42
N ASP A 233 -26.87 -3.21 -14.83
CA ASP A 233 -28.24 -3.31 -14.36
C ASP A 233 -28.89 -4.52 -15.03
N LEU A 234 -29.20 -5.54 -14.23
CA LEU A 234 -29.81 -6.79 -14.68
C LEU A 234 -31.29 -6.85 -14.32
N ASP A 235 -31.87 -5.77 -13.78
CA ASP A 235 -33.30 -5.69 -13.54
C ASP A 235 -34.03 -5.42 -14.88
N PRO A 236 -35.04 -6.24 -15.25
CA PRO A 236 -35.77 -6.12 -16.51
C PRO A 236 -36.79 -4.97 -16.56
#